data_AF-A0A110B0K8-F1
#
_entry.id   AF-A0A110B0K8-F1
#
_cell.length_a   1.000
_cell.length_b   1.000
_cell.length_c   1.000
_cell.angle_alpha   90.00
_cell.angle_beta   90.00
_cell.angle_gamma   90.00
#
_symmetry.space_group_name_H-M   'P 1'
#
loop_
_entity.id
_entity.type
_entity.pdbx_description
1 polymer ?
#
loop_
_entity_poly.entity_id
_entity_poly.type
_entity_poly.pdbx_seq_one_letter_code
_entity_poly.pdbx_strand_id
1 'polypeptide(L)'
;MKLVLAIILFFTFGLINDQVPNPRLFKLTTFKNVPDDMTGCGDDCYLSAKDEKRDVLICRTDYAGALIHVNNKAVLLKADQTVKHDKDEEIYTSGKYILSLKMIYKKQDGDEDYAFKGILTIKWGEKILCQQKVTGEGGC
;
A
#
# COMPACT_ATOMS: atom_id res chain seq x y z
N MET A 1 4.97 64.32 -7.75
CA MET A 1 5.71 63.08 -7.46
C MET A 1 5.18 62.45 -6.18
N LYS A 2 4.33 61.43 -6.26
CA LYS A 2 4.24 60.40 -5.22
C LYS A 2 4.04 59.06 -5.91
N LEU A 3 4.95 58.18 -5.54
CA LEU A 3 5.27 56.90 -6.15
C LEU A 3 4.14 55.89 -5.95
N VAL A 4 3.91 55.10 -6.98
CA VAL A 4 3.08 53.89 -7.01
C VAL A 4 3.62 52.87 -6.00
N LEU A 5 2.74 52.20 -5.25
CA LEU A 5 3.05 50.87 -4.72
C LEU A 5 1.80 49.98 -4.84
N ALA A 6 1.70 49.30 -5.98
CA ALA A 6 0.79 48.19 -6.18
C ALA A 6 1.40 46.96 -5.53
N ILE A 7 0.84 46.52 -4.40
CA ILE A 7 1.21 45.26 -3.75
C ILE A 7 0.44 44.15 -4.49
N ILE A 8 1.08 43.55 -5.49
CA ILE A 8 0.61 42.31 -6.11
C ILE A 8 0.87 41.20 -5.10
N LEU A 9 -0.17 40.79 -4.37
CA LEU A 9 -0.18 39.51 -3.66
C LEU A 9 -0.03 38.40 -4.70
N PHE A 10 1.20 37.91 -4.88
CA PHE A 10 1.44 36.61 -5.47
C PHE A 10 0.92 35.55 -4.49
N PHE A 11 -0.38 35.27 -4.57
CA PHE A 11 -0.94 33.99 -4.18
C PHE A 11 -0.35 32.95 -5.14
N THR A 12 0.87 32.49 -4.86
CA THR A 12 1.32 31.21 -5.40
C THR A 12 0.47 30.15 -4.70
N PHE A 13 -0.73 29.93 -5.24
CA PHE A 13 -1.39 28.64 -5.16
C PHE A 13 -0.34 27.64 -5.61
N GLY A 14 0.28 26.97 -4.64
CA GLY A 14 1.04 25.77 -4.88
C GLY A 14 0.07 24.80 -5.54
N LEU A 15 0.06 24.77 -6.86
CA LEU A 15 -0.42 23.65 -7.63
C LEU A 15 0.41 22.47 -7.14
N ILE A 16 -0.10 21.76 -6.14
CA ILE A 16 0.36 20.44 -5.78
C ILE A 16 0.18 19.66 -7.08
N ASN A 17 1.28 19.51 -7.79
CA ASN A 17 1.31 18.93 -9.12
C ASN A 17 0.98 17.46 -8.90
N ASP A 18 -0.30 17.16 -9.04
CA ASP A 18 -0.96 15.91 -8.70
C ASP A 18 -0.66 14.87 -9.81
N GLN A 19 0.61 14.80 -10.20
CA GLN A 19 1.07 14.01 -11.32
C GLN A 19 1.01 12.54 -10.94
N VAL A 20 0.32 11.79 -11.78
CA VAL A 20 0.28 10.33 -11.70
C VAL A 20 1.73 9.82 -11.69
N PRO A 21 2.14 9.03 -10.68
CA PRO A 21 3.46 8.42 -10.65
C PRO A 21 3.73 7.71 -11.96
N ASN A 22 4.88 7.99 -12.58
CA ASN A 22 5.25 7.32 -13.82
C ASN A 22 5.36 5.81 -13.54
N PRO A 23 4.53 4.95 -14.16
CA PRO A 23 4.55 3.51 -13.88
C PRO A 23 5.91 2.86 -14.17
N ARG A 24 6.69 3.43 -15.12
CA ARG A 24 8.04 2.95 -15.43
C ARG A 24 9.04 3.18 -14.28
N LEU A 25 8.74 4.14 -13.40
CA LEU A 25 9.55 4.49 -12.24
C LEU A 25 8.92 4.00 -10.93
N PHE A 26 7.77 3.32 -11.00
CA PHE A 26 7.15 2.74 -9.82
C PHE A 26 7.84 1.42 -9.49
N LYS A 27 8.52 1.37 -8.35
CA LYS A 27 9.15 0.15 -7.84
C LYS A 27 8.58 -0.18 -6.48
N LEU A 28 7.90 -1.32 -6.40
CA LEU A 28 7.58 -1.93 -5.13
C LEU A 28 8.86 -2.59 -4.60
N THR A 29 9.26 -2.23 -3.39
CA THR A 29 10.51 -2.64 -2.77
C THR A 29 10.21 -3.41 -1.50
N THR A 30 11.08 -4.34 -1.15
CA THR A 30 10.90 -5.15 0.04
C THR A 30 11.42 -4.46 1.30
N PHE A 31 10.93 -4.89 2.46
CA PHE A 31 11.30 -4.36 3.77
C PHE A 31 11.28 -5.47 4.83
N LYS A 32 11.69 -5.13 6.05
CA LYS A 32 11.72 -6.04 7.21
C LYS A 32 11.07 -5.40 8.43
N ASN A 33 11.35 -4.11 8.63
CA ASN A 33 10.87 -3.40 9.79
C ASN A 33 9.42 -2.98 9.56
N VAL A 34 8.55 -3.39 10.47
CA VAL A 34 7.15 -2.96 10.57
C VAL A 34 7.03 -2.04 11.79
N PRO A 35 6.27 -0.93 11.70
CA PRO A 35 5.96 -0.09 12.86
C PRO A 35 5.31 -0.89 14.00
N ASP A 36 5.66 -0.56 15.24
CA ASP A 36 5.16 -1.28 16.43
C ASP A 36 3.63 -1.29 16.53
N ASP A 37 2.97 -0.24 16.04
CA ASP A 37 1.51 -0.11 16.04
C ASP A 37 0.79 -0.99 15.00
N MET A 38 1.53 -1.62 14.08
CA MET A 38 1.03 -2.60 13.11
C MET A 38 1.43 -4.05 13.45
N THR A 39 2.03 -4.26 14.63
CA THR A 39 2.39 -5.59 15.12
C THR A 39 1.17 -6.30 15.72
N GLY A 40 1.06 -7.61 15.51
CA GLY A 40 -0.06 -8.42 15.96
C GLY A 40 -0.83 -9.02 14.79
N CYS A 41 -2.16 -9.04 14.88
CA CYS A 41 -2.99 -9.64 13.85
C CYS A 41 -2.81 -8.99 12.47
N GLY A 42 -2.83 -9.78 11.42
CA GLY A 42 -2.81 -9.28 10.05
C GLY A 42 -2.05 -10.21 9.10
N ASP A 43 -1.77 -9.72 7.89
CA ASP A 43 -1.14 -10.52 6.84
C ASP A 43 0.27 -10.02 6.49
N ASP A 44 1.21 -10.96 6.48
CA ASP A 44 2.54 -10.80 5.93
C ASP A 44 2.55 -11.27 4.48
N CYS A 45 2.94 -10.38 3.57
CA CYS A 45 2.99 -10.68 2.14
C CYS A 45 4.43 -10.77 1.65
N TYR A 46 4.73 -11.82 0.91
CA TYR A 46 6.03 -12.11 0.33
C TYR A 46 5.96 -12.26 -1.20
N LEU A 47 7.05 -11.91 -1.88
CA LEU A 47 7.19 -12.15 -3.32
C LEU A 47 7.39 -13.62 -3.66
N SER A 48 8.01 -14.37 -2.74
CA SER A 48 8.42 -15.74 -2.94
C SER A 48 8.66 -16.44 -1.61
N ALA A 49 8.61 -17.78 -1.62
CA ALA A 49 8.99 -18.58 -0.46
C ALA A 49 10.45 -18.37 0.00
N LYS A 50 11.32 -17.83 -0.87
CA LYS A 50 12.69 -17.46 -0.48
C LYS A 50 12.69 -16.20 0.38
N ASP A 51 11.82 -15.24 0.07
CA ASP A 51 11.72 -13.99 0.81
C ASP A 51 10.98 -14.21 2.14
N GLU A 52 9.97 -15.09 2.14
CA GLU A 52 9.31 -15.62 3.35
C GLU A 52 10.31 -16.25 4.33
N LYS A 53 11.15 -17.19 3.88
CA LYS A 53 12.22 -17.79 4.71
C LYS A 53 13.24 -16.78 5.26
N ARG A 54 13.36 -15.62 4.61
CA ARG A 54 14.28 -14.55 5.01
C ARG A 54 13.56 -13.47 5.81
N ASP A 55 12.25 -13.59 6.00
CA ASP A 55 11.39 -12.57 6.57
C ASP A 55 11.62 -11.21 5.88
N VAL A 56 11.32 -11.18 4.58
CA VAL A 56 11.50 -10.01 3.69
C VAL A 56 10.15 -9.73 3.02
N LEU A 57 9.43 -8.78 3.58
CA LEU A 57 8.06 -8.43 3.23
C LEU A 57 8.00 -7.55 1.99
N ILE A 58 6.90 -7.65 1.24
CA ILE A 58 6.51 -6.67 0.22
C ILE A 58 5.25 -5.88 0.60
N CYS A 59 4.46 -6.41 1.53
CA CYS A 59 3.33 -5.76 2.15
C CYS A 59 3.12 -6.36 3.55
N ARG A 60 2.60 -5.56 4.47
CA ARG A 60 2.12 -5.97 5.79
C ARG A 60 0.75 -5.32 6.01
N THR A 61 -0.23 -6.05 6.54
CA THR A 61 -1.54 -5.49 6.91
C THR A 61 -1.84 -5.70 8.39
N ASP A 62 -2.78 -4.94 8.96
CA ASP A 62 -3.20 -5.04 10.37
C ASP A 62 -4.69 -4.69 10.59
N TYR A 63 -5.59 -5.14 9.70
CA TYR A 63 -7.04 -4.79 9.61
C TYR A 63 -7.37 -3.30 9.45
N ALA A 64 -6.61 -2.40 10.06
CA ALA A 64 -6.77 -0.96 10.03
C ALA A 64 -5.96 -0.32 8.90
N GLY A 65 -4.87 -0.97 8.48
CA GLY A 65 -3.96 -0.42 7.50
C GLY A 65 -3.11 -1.45 6.77
N ALA A 66 -2.36 -0.91 5.81
CA ALA A 66 -1.36 -1.65 5.05
C ALA A 66 -0.09 -0.81 4.92
N LEU A 67 1.05 -1.47 5.08
CA LEU A 67 2.38 -0.92 4.85
C LEU A 67 2.97 -1.52 3.59
N ILE A 68 3.42 -0.64 2.69
CA ILE A 68 4.25 -1.00 1.55
C ILE A 68 5.45 -0.06 1.45
N HIS A 69 6.48 -0.48 0.73
CA HIS A 69 7.58 0.41 0.37
C HIS A 69 7.57 0.68 -1.13
N VAL A 70 7.32 1.94 -1.52
CA VAL A 70 7.39 2.40 -2.91
C VAL A 70 8.66 3.21 -3.08
N ASN A 71 9.52 2.81 -4.00
CA ASN A 71 10.81 3.46 -4.26
C ASN A 71 11.64 3.63 -2.98
N ASN A 72 11.72 2.57 -2.16
CA ASN A 72 12.37 2.54 -0.84
C ASN A 72 11.79 3.50 0.21
N LYS A 73 10.59 4.05 -0.01
CA LYS A 73 9.89 4.88 0.98
C LYS A 73 8.67 4.15 1.51
N ALA A 74 8.52 4.14 2.83
CA ALA A 74 7.35 3.60 3.50
C ALA A 74 6.11 4.42 3.10
N VAL A 75 5.03 3.72 2.76
CA VAL A 75 3.71 4.28 2.50
C VAL A 75 2.72 3.49 3.35
N LEU A 76 2.08 4.20 4.27
CA LEU A 76 1.00 3.68 5.08
C LEU A 76 -0.34 4.01 4.41
N LEU A 77 -1.15 2.99 4.22
CA LEU A 77 -2.51 3.07 3.72
C LEU A 77 -3.49 2.64 4.81
N LYS A 78 -4.69 3.20 4.80
CA LYS A 78 -5.76 2.86 5.75
C LYS A 78 -6.81 2.01 5.07
N ALA A 79 -7.40 1.08 5.81
CA ALA A 79 -8.51 0.28 5.32
C ALA A 79 -9.65 1.19 4.86
N ASP A 80 -10.21 0.92 3.68
CA ASP A 80 -11.28 1.71 3.09
C ASP A 80 -12.50 0.86 2.82
N GLN A 81 -13.42 0.86 3.79
CA GLN A 81 -14.68 0.12 3.73
C GLN A 81 -15.71 0.76 2.79
N THR A 82 -15.45 1.97 2.26
CA THR A 82 -16.36 2.65 1.35
C THR A 82 -16.20 2.19 -0.09
N VAL A 83 -15.06 1.59 -0.42
CA VAL A 83 -14.78 1.02 -1.74
C VAL A 83 -15.43 -0.35 -1.82
N LYS A 84 -16.33 -0.54 -2.80
CA LYS A 84 -16.90 -1.86 -3.07
C LYS A 84 -15.81 -2.81 -3.57
N HIS A 85 -15.66 -3.96 -2.91
CA HIS A 85 -14.69 -4.98 -3.24
C HIS A 85 -15.28 -6.40 -3.11
N ASP A 86 -14.57 -7.40 -3.61
CA ASP A 86 -14.95 -8.80 -3.44
C ASP A 86 -14.77 -9.24 -1.98
N LYS A 87 -15.44 -10.34 -1.58
CA LYS A 87 -15.35 -10.87 -0.20
C LYS A 87 -13.92 -11.24 0.22
N ASP A 88 -13.13 -11.71 -0.73
CA ASP A 88 -11.74 -12.16 -0.51
C ASP A 88 -10.72 -11.09 -0.94
N GLU A 89 -11.14 -9.83 -0.98
CA GLU A 89 -10.32 -8.68 -1.34
C GLU A 89 -10.33 -7.64 -0.22
N GLU A 90 -9.15 -7.17 0.15
CA GLU A 90 -8.96 -6.08 1.09
C GLU A 90 -8.46 -4.85 0.36
N ILE A 91 -9.04 -3.68 0.70
CA ILE A 91 -8.72 -2.41 0.06
C ILE A 91 -8.18 -1.43 1.10
N TYR A 92 -7.05 -0.82 0.77
CA TYR A 92 -6.41 0.20 1.56
C TYR A 92 -6.11 1.43 0.72
N THR A 93 -6.35 2.63 1.25
CA THR A 93 -6.17 3.89 0.51
C THR A 93 -5.29 4.89 1.27
N SER A 94 -4.59 5.73 0.50
CA SER A 94 -3.81 6.87 1.02
C SER A 94 -3.74 7.96 -0.04
N GLY A 95 -4.58 8.99 0.09
CA GLY A 95 -4.79 9.97 -0.97
C GLY A 95 -5.29 9.29 -2.25
N LYS A 96 -4.51 9.33 -3.34
CA LYS A 96 -4.85 8.67 -4.61
C LYS A 96 -4.31 7.25 -4.73
N TYR A 97 -3.46 6.80 -3.81
CA TYR A 97 -3.00 5.42 -3.81
C TYR A 97 -4.12 4.51 -3.34
N ILE A 98 -4.30 3.41 -4.08
CA ILE A 98 -5.19 2.31 -3.72
C ILE A 98 -4.36 1.04 -3.77
N LEU A 99 -4.32 0.32 -2.66
CA LEU A 99 -3.79 -1.03 -2.57
C LEU A 99 -4.97 -1.99 -2.47
N SER A 100 -4.96 -3.02 -3.31
CA SER A 100 -5.90 -4.13 -3.28
C SER A 100 -5.11 -5.41 -3.05
N LEU A 101 -5.47 -6.16 -2.01
CA LEU A 101 -4.95 -7.49 -1.75
C LEU A 101 -6.09 -8.49 -1.94
N LYS A 102 -6.07 -9.21 -3.06
CA LYS A 102 -7.05 -10.26 -3.36
C LYS A 102 -6.47 -11.63 -3.06
N MET A 103 -7.03 -12.30 -2.06
CA MET A 103 -6.68 -13.68 -1.72
C MET A 103 -7.36 -14.65 -2.70
N ILE A 104 -6.58 -15.46 -3.39
CA ILE A 104 -7.06 -16.45 -4.38
C ILE A 104 -7.13 -17.85 -3.77
N TYR A 105 -6.27 -18.11 -2.80
CA TYR A 105 -6.21 -19.36 -2.06
C TYR A 105 -5.89 -19.05 -0.61
N LYS A 106 -6.61 -19.68 0.32
CA LYS A 106 -6.38 -19.60 1.75
C LYS A 106 -6.43 -21.01 2.32
N LYS A 107 -5.46 -21.36 3.16
CA LYS A 107 -5.36 -22.64 3.85
C LYS A 107 -5.13 -22.36 5.32
N GLN A 108 -6.07 -22.80 6.15
CA GLN A 108 -5.93 -22.75 7.59
C GLN A 108 -4.70 -23.57 8.02
N ASP A 109 -3.90 -23.02 8.93
CA ASP A 109 -2.71 -23.65 9.50
C ASP A 109 -2.66 -23.46 11.02
N GLY A 110 -3.60 -24.08 11.72
CA GLY A 110 -3.79 -23.90 13.17
C GLY A 110 -5.17 -23.33 13.49
N ASP A 111 -5.38 -22.94 14.73
CA ASP A 111 -6.66 -22.37 15.18
C ASP A 111 -6.83 -20.91 14.73
N GLU A 112 -5.70 -20.23 14.62
CA GLU A 112 -5.57 -18.77 14.58
C GLU A 112 -4.78 -18.28 13.34
N ASP A 113 -4.00 -19.18 12.72
CA ASP A 113 -3.15 -18.88 11.58
C ASP A 113 -3.61 -19.50 10.26
N TYR A 114 -3.21 -18.88 9.15
CA TYR A 114 -3.42 -19.39 7.80
C TYR A 114 -2.31 -18.96 6.84
N ALA A 115 -2.10 -19.78 5.82
CA ALA A 115 -1.29 -19.42 4.65
C ALA A 115 -2.19 -19.06 3.46
N PHE A 116 -1.76 -18.11 2.63
CA PHE A 116 -2.51 -17.70 1.45
C PHE A 116 -1.62 -17.48 0.21
N LYS A 117 -2.29 -17.46 -0.95
CA LYS A 117 -1.75 -16.94 -2.22
C LYS A 117 -2.70 -15.87 -2.73
N GLY A 118 -2.15 -14.77 -3.20
CA GLY A 118 -2.95 -13.63 -3.63
C GLY A 118 -2.35 -12.82 -4.76
N ILE A 119 -3.06 -11.76 -5.12
CA ILE A 119 -2.59 -10.72 -6.02
C ILE A 119 -2.65 -9.40 -5.26
N LEU A 120 -1.49 -8.78 -5.11
CA LEU A 120 -1.34 -7.42 -4.64
C LEU A 120 -1.37 -6.47 -5.84
N THR A 121 -2.32 -5.54 -5.85
CA THR A 121 -2.47 -4.53 -6.91
C THR A 121 -2.34 -3.15 -6.31
N ILE A 122 -1.47 -2.32 -6.87
CA ILE A 122 -1.30 -0.92 -6.48
C ILE A 122 -1.74 -0.04 -7.63
N LYS A 123 -2.64 0.90 -7.35
CA LYS A 123 -3.20 1.85 -8.30
C LYS A 123 -2.97 3.29 -7.83
N TRP A 124 -3.01 4.21 -8.79
CA TRP A 124 -3.18 5.64 -8.54
C TRP A 124 -4.45 6.10 -9.24
N GLY A 125 -5.51 6.32 -8.46
CA GLY A 125 -6.87 6.39 -9.00
C GLY A 125 -7.21 5.10 -9.75
N GLU A 126 -7.65 5.21 -11.01
CA GLU A 126 -8.01 4.06 -11.85
C GLU A 126 -6.80 3.37 -12.51
N LYS A 127 -5.62 4.00 -12.49
CA LYS A 127 -4.44 3.49 -13.19
C LYS A 127 -3.69 2.46 -12.36
N ILE A 128 -3.54 1.25 -12.88
CA ILE A 128 -2.69 0.22 -12.27
C ILE A 128 -1.21 0.63 -12.44
N LEU A 129 -0.51 0.72 -11.31
CA LEU A 129 0.93 0.98 -11.24
C LEU A 129 1.73 -0.31 -11.14
N CYS A 130 1.22 -1.28 -10.37
CA CYS A 130 1.86 -2.58 -10.17
C CYS A 130 0.79 -3.64 -9.87
N GLN A 131 1.04 -4.86 -10.33
CA GLN A 131 0.27 -6.03 -9.97
C GLN A 131 1.24 -7.20 -9.77
N GLN A 132 1.19 -7.80 -8.60
CA GLN A 132 2.19 -8.77 -8.16
C GLN A 132 1.50 -9.97 -7.51
N LYS A 133 1.90 -11.17 -7.92
CA LYS A 133 1.51 -12.38 -7.20
C LYS A 133 2.30 -12.44 -5.90
N VAL A 134 1.61 -12.78 -4.81
CA VAL A 134 2.20 -12.89 -3.48
C VAL A 134 1.84 -14.22 -2.84
N THR A 135 2.73 -14.71 -1.99
CA THR A 135 2.41 -15.69 -0.95
C THR A 135 2.38 -14.96 0.38
N GLY A 136 1.66 -15.49 1.35
CA GLY A 136 1.63 -14.85 2.66
C GLY A 136 1.12 -15.77 3.73
N GLU A 137 1.28 -15.30 4.95
CA GLU A 137 0.73 -15.88 6.16
C GLU A 137 0.00 -14.78 6.92
N GLY A 138 -1.03 -15.15 7.64
CA GLY A 138 -1.75 -14.22 8.47
C GLY A 138 -2.50 -14.94 9.56
N GLY A 139 -2.91 -14.18 10.56
CA GLY A 139 -3.54 -14.76 11.74
C GLY A 139 -3.83 -13.73 12.81
N CYS A 140 -4.56 -14.23 13.80
CA CYS A 140 -4.78 -13.72 15.14
C CYS A 140 -4.80 -14.98 15.97
#